data_AF-A0A9P3A1W9-F1
#
_entry.id   AF-A0A9P3A1W9-F1
#
_cell.length_a   1.000
_cell.length_b   1.000
_cell.length_c   1.000
_cell.angle_alpha   90.00
_cell.angle_beta   90.00
_cell.angle_gamma   90.00
#
_symmetry.space_group_name_H-M   'P 1'
#
loop_
_entity.id
_entity.type
_entity.pdbx_description
1 polymer ?
#
loop_
_entity_poly.entity_id
_entity_poly.type
_entity_poly.pdbx_seq_one_letter_code
_entity_poly.pdbx_strand_id
1 'polypeptide(L)'
;MSGVHGNISHAMRDNYAEFGVDEYYRKVSASYRNPFFEGIKKVVWTLMNRWWEEEGRELYTASVEHGGLRVLDMAAGSGEATLVLLEWERLARGITTAESSTSANPPASTSLIPPLPLPPGSTTPTPSRPAFVPPNARRGLPPPSQSQSNAKKRGIFANSAPHRVPRSFPPIQVTATDPYTSPAYTERTSRPCHPLSFNSLSASELPPNTQPDSEGVVWDMIFCSFALHLVPPQELFPLCYELATKARWLVVIAPHKKPELKETWGWTRWDMASWKPAGDKLYRRGGRGDQEDDDEETELEIVRDK
;
A
#
# COMPACT_ATOMS: atom_id res chain seq x y z
N MET A 1 -18.15 -23.56 -14.21
CA MET A 1 -17.66 -22.26 -14.71
C MET A 1 -16.25 -22.09 -14.19
N SER A 2 -15.24 -22.18 -15.05
CA SER A 2 -13.83 -22.03 -14.68
C SER A 2 -13.55 -20.57 -14.36
N GLY A 3 -13.36 -20.25 -13.08
CA GLY A 3 -12.94 -18.91 -12.66
C GLY A 3 -11.56 -18.60 -13.23
N VAL A 4 -11.42 -17.45 -13.90
CA VAL A 4 -10.12 -16.94 -14.32
C VAL A 4 -9.41 -16.43 -13.06
N HIS A 5 -8.24 -16.97 -12.75
CA HIS A 5 -7.44 -16.56 -11.60
C HIS A 5 -6.38 -15.55 -12.05
N GLY A 6 -6.39 -14.35 -11.48
CA GLY A 6 -5.37 -13.32 -11.72
C GLY A 6 -5.53 -12.52 -13.02
N ASN A 7 -4.58 -11.59 -13.25
CA ASN A 7 -4.58 -10.66 -14.38
C ASN A 7 -4.66 -11.41 -15.72
N ILE A 8 -5.63 -11.03 -16.56
CA ILE A 8 -5.95 -11.67 -17.85
C ILE A 8 -4.79 -11.50 -18.87
N SER A 9 -3.87 -10.56 -18.63
CA SER A 9 -2.59 -10.40 -19.34
C SER A 9 -1.50 -9.83 -18.41
N HIS A 10 -0.23 -9.86 -18.87
CA HIS A 10 0.91 -9.34 -18.11
C HIS A 10 0.88 -7.81 -17.92
N ALA A 11 0.23 -7.03 -18.78
CA ALA A 11 0.13 -5.58 -18.67
C ALA A 11 -1.32 -5.14 -18.42
N MET A 12 -1.60 -4.61 -17.22
CA MET A 12 -2.94 -4.14 -16.82
C MET A 12 -3.58 -3.16 -17.82
N ARG A 13 -2.76 -2.32 -18.47
CA ARG A 13 -3.25 -1.32 -19.43
C ARG A 13 -3.84 -1.96 -20.69
N ASP A 14 -3.25 -3.05 -21.15
CA ASP A 14 -3.75 -3.75 -22.34
C ASP A 14 -5.13 -4.35 -22.05
N ASN A 15 -5.33 -4.85 -20.82
CA ASN A 15 -6.64 -5.36 -20.39
C ASN A 15 -7.71 -4.25 -20.37
N TYR A 16 -7.37 -3.05 -19.91
CA TYR A 16 -8.31 -1.92 -19.92
C TYR A 16 -8.62 -1.45 -21.34
N ALA A 17 -7.64 -1.47 -22.24
CA ALA A 17 -7.83 -1.08 -23.63
C ALA A 17 -8.72 -2.09 -24.40
N GLU A 18 -8.57 -3.39 -24.12
CA GLU A 18 -9.31 -4.45 -24.80
C GLU A 18 -10.74 -4.61 -24.28
N PHE A 19 -10.92 -4.61 -22.95
CA PHE A 19 -12.22 -4.95 -22.34
C PHE A 19 -12.93 -3.75 -21.72
N GLY A 20 -12.21 -2.66 -21.43
CA GLY A 20 -12.68 -1.61 -20.52
C GLY A 20 -12.45 -1.99 -19.05
N VAL A 21 -12.38 -0.98 -18.19
CA VAL A 21 -12.12 -1.14 -16.74
C VAL A 21 -13.21 -1.97 -16.07
N ASP A 22 -14.48 -1.68 -16.36
CA ASP A 22 -15.63 -2.36 -15.77
C ASP A 22 -15.63 -3.87 -16.07
N GLU A 23 -15.50 -4.25 -17.33
CA GLU A 23 -15.49 -5.66 -17.75
C GLU A 23 -14.27 -6.43 -17.25
N TYR A 24 -13.11 -5.77 -17.17
CA TYR A 24 -11.92 -6.36 -16.58
C TYR A 24 -12.20 -6.74 -15.12
N TYR A 25 -12.60 -5.78 -14.30
CA TYR A 25 -12.83 -6.05 -12.89
C TYR A 25 -14.03 -6.96 -12.66
N ARG A 26 -15.06 -6.93 -13.51
CA ARG A 26 -16.17 -7.90 -13.46
C ARG A 26 -15.67 -9.35 -13.55
N LYS A 27 -14.61 -9.62 -14.29
CA LYS A 27 -14.05 -10.98 -14.47
C LYS A 27 -13.13 -11.39 -13.33
N VAL A 28 -12.35 -10.47 -12.75
CA VAL A 28 -11.28 -10.82 -11.79
C VAL A 28 -11.49 -10.33 -10.36
N SER A 29 -12.53 -9.53 -10.10
CA SER A 29 -12.71 -8.76 -8.86
C SER A 29 -12.57 -9.59 -7.58
N ALA A 30 -13.19 -10.77 -7.54
CA ALA A 30 -13.19 -11.64 -6.36
C ALA A 30 -11.79 -12.17 -6.00
N SER A 31 -10.88 -12.27 -6.97
CA SER A 31 -9.52 -12.79 -6.77
C SER A 31 -8.43 -11.74 -7.01
N TYR A 32 -8.81 -10.48 -7.21
CA TYR A 32 -7.90 -9.40 -7.57
C TYR A 32 -6.76 -9.28 -6.56
N ARG A 33 -5.54 -9.08 -7.05
CA ARG A 33 -4.35 -8.75 -6.27
C ARG A 33 -3.52 -7.74 -7.06
N ASN A 34 -3.06 -6.69 -6.42
CA ASN A 34 -2.16 -5.75 -7.07
C ASN A 34 -0.76 -6.39 -7.18
N PRO A 35 -0.19 -6.54 -8.40
CA PRO A 35 1.14 -7.13 -8.58
C PRO A 35 2.26 -6.26 -7.98
N PHE A 36 2.02 -4.98 -7.72
CA PHE A 36 2.98 -4.02 -7.18
C PHE A 36 2.89 -3.85 -5.65
N PHE A 37 2.39 -4.85 -4.93
CA PHE A 37 2.23 -4.79 -3.47
C PHE A 37 3.52 -4.40 -2.73
N GLU A 38 4.68 -4.93 -3.14
CA GLU A 38 5.96 -4.60 -2.50
C GLU A 38 6.36 -3.13 -2.71
N GLY A 39 6.02 -2.55 -3.87
CA GLY A 39 6.20 -1.11 -4.13
C GLY A 39 5.31 -0.27 -3.23
N ILE A 40 4.01 -0.60 -3.18
CA ILE A 40 3.04 0.05 -2.30
C ILE A 40 3.49 -0.04 -0.84
N LYS A 41 3.94 -1.21 -0.39
CA LYS A 41 4.42 -1.42 0.98
C LYS A 41 5.57 -0.49 1.32
N LYS A 42 6.63 -0.45 0.51
CA LYS A 42 7.77 0.45 0.74
C LYS A 42 7.33 1.91 0.87
N VAL A 43 6.46 2.32 -0.04
CA VAL A 43 5.98 3.69 -0.16
C VAL A 43 5.12 4.12 1.04
N VAL A 44 4.08 3.33 1.37
CA VAL A 44 3.21 3.58 2.53
C VAL A 44 4.01 3.51 3.82
N TRP A 45 4.92 2.54 3.94
CA TRP A 45 5.77 2.38 5.11
C TRP A 45 6.67 3.58 5.38
N THR A 46 7.40 4.03 4.34
CA THR A 46 8.24 5.22 4.42
C THR A 46 7.42 6.46 4.78
N LEU A 47 6.24 6.63 4.18
CA LEU A 47 5.34 7.73 4.52
C LEU A 47 4.94 7.70 5.99
N MET A 48 4.47 6.57 6.50
CA MET A 48 3.99 6.47 7.89
C MET A 48 5.11 6.72 8.90
N ASN A 49 6.33 6.23 8.64
CA ASN A 49 7.50 6.57 9.46
C ASN A 49 7.75 8.08 9.48
N ARG A 50 7.77 8.70 8.30
CA ARG A 50 8.04 10.13 8.16
C ARG A 50 6.95 10.99 8.82
N TRP A 51 5.69 10.67 8.57
CA TRP A 51 4.55 11.36 9.17
C TRP A 51 4.58 11.26 10.69
N TRP A 52 4.89 10.07 11.24
CA TRP A 52 4.98 9.91 12.69
C TRP A 52 6.09 10.77 13.30
N GLU A 53 7.26 10.84 12.65
CA GLU A 53 8.37 11.67 13.14
C GLU A 53 8.04 13.16 13.13
N GLU A 54 7.38 13.64 12.07
CA GLU A 54 7.19 15.07 11.82
C GLU A 54 5.89 15.63 12.41
N GLU A 55 4.83 14.82 12.51
CA GLU A 55 3.51 15.28 12.96
C GLU A 55 2.90 14.36 14.01
N GLY A 56 2.83 13.06 13.73
CA GLY A 56 2.11 12.10 14.57
C GLY A 56 2.62 12.05 16.02
N ARG A 57 3.93 12.14 16.23
CA ARG A 57 4.51 12.13 17.58
C ARG A 57 3.99 13.28 18.41
N GLU A 58 4.00 14.51 17.89
CA GLU A 58 3.54 15.68 18.64
C GLU A 58 2.03 15.60 18.90
N LEU A 59 1.26 15.29 17.85
CA LEU A 59 -0.20 15.17 17.93
C LEU A 59 -0.66 14.16 19.00
N TYR A 60 -0.04 12.98 19.04
CA TYR A 60 -0.49 11.88 19.89
C TYR A 60 0.31 11.71 21.20
N THR A 61 1.29 12.57 21.46
CA THR A 61 1.96 12.65 22.78
C THR A 61 1.57 13.88 23.58
N ALA A 62 0.99 14.90 22.94
CA ALA A 62 0.37 16.01 23.64
C ALA A 62 -0.76 15.51 24.56
N SER A 63 -0.95 16.18 25.70
CA SER A 63 -1.91 15.78 26.76
C SER A 63 -3.39 15.90 26.38
N VAL A 64 -3.72 15.99 25.09
CA VAL A 64 -5.07 16.10 24.57
C VAL A 64 -5.50 14.73 24.07
N GLU A 65 -6.68 14.27 24.48
CA GLU A 65 -7.27 13.05 23.92
C GLU A 65 -7.61 13.29 22.45
N HIS A 66 -6.92 12.57 21.56
CA HIS A 66 -7.21 12.59 20.14
C HIS A 66 -7.95 11.30 19.76
N GLY A 67 -8.90 11.42 18.82
CA GLY A 67 -9.39 10.26 18.09
C GLY A 67 -8.23 9.55 17.37
N GLY A 68 -8.32 8.24 17.21
CA GLY A 68 -7.34 7.48 16.42
C GLY A 68 -7.23 8.03 15.00
N LEU A 69 -6.11 7.75 14.33
CA LEU A 69 -5.87 8.18 12.95
C LEU A 69 -6.96 7.61 12.03
N ARG A 70 -7.81 8.48 11.47
CA ARG A 70 -8.91 8.11 10.55
C ARG A 70 -8.38 8.07 9.13
N VAL A 71 -8.45 6.90 8.50
CA VAL A 71 -7.89 6.66 7.15
C VAL A 71 -8.97 6.16 6.21
N LEU A 72 -9.02 6.72 4.99
CA LEU A 72 -9.75 6.16 3.87
C LEU A 72 -8.79 5.43 2.92
N ASP A 73 -8.98 4.13 2.72
CA ASP A 73 -8.37 3.38 1.62
C ASP A 73 -9.32 3.45 0.40
N MET A 74 -9.08 4.43 -0.47
CA MET A 74 -9.93 4.76 -1.61
C MET A 74 -9.51 3.98 -2.86
N ALA A 75 -10.46 3.28 -3.48
CA ALA A 75 -10.21 2.27 -4.51
C ALA A 75 -9.20 1.24 -3.98
N ALA A 76 -9.59 0.62 -2.87
CA ALA A 76 -8.71 -0.19 -2.02
C ALA A 76 -8.16 -1.44 -2.70
N GLY A 77 -8.69 -1.85 -3.85
CA GLY A 77 -8.27 -3.09 -4.50
C GLY A 77 -8.51 -4.27 -3.57
N SER A 78 -7.46 -5.05 -3.28
CA SER A 78 -7.58 -6.15 -2.31
C SER A 78 -7.10 -5.78 -0.90
N GLY A 79 -6.83 -4.50 -0.64
CA GLY A 79 -6.46 -3.95 0.65
C GLY A 79 -4.95 -3.84 0.86
N GLU A 80 -4.18 -3.63 -0.20
CA GLU A 80 -2.73 -3.46 -0.14
C GLU A 80 -2.30 -2.37 0.85
N ALA A 81 -2.84 -1.15 0.73
CA ALA A 81 -2.51 -0.06 1.66
C ALA A 81 -3.01 -0.36 3.08
N THR A 82 -4.25 -0.84 3.23
CA THR A 82 -4.81 -1.30 4.51
C THR A 82 -3.89 -2.27 5.25
N LEU A 83 -3.42 -3.33 4.59
CA LEU A 83 -2.56 -4.34 5.23
C LEU A 83 -1.24 -3.73 5.73
N VAL A 84 -0.66 -2.82 4.95
CA VAL A 84 0.60 -2.16 5.33
C VAL A 84 0.39 -1.25 6.53
N LEU A 85 -0.72 -0.50 6.59
CA LEU A 85 -1.07 0.34 7.73
C LEU A 85 -1.25 -0.49 9.02
N LEU A 86 -1.97 -1.61 8.94
CA LEU A 86 -2.17 -2.51 10.07
C LEU A 86 -0.87 -3.17 10.53
N GLU A 87 -0.01 -3.56 9.60
CA GLU A 87 1.31 -4.12 9.90
C GLU A 87 2.23 -3.07 10.55
N TRP A 88 2.25 -1.85 10.01
CA TRP A 88 3.01 -0.73 10.55
C TRP A 88 2.59 -0.43 11.98
N GLU A 89 1.29 -0.33 12.24
CA GLU A 89 0.74 -0.10 13.57
C GLU A 89 1.14 -1.22 14.55
N ARG A 90 0.96 -2.48 14.16
CA ARG A 90 1.26 -3.63 15.02
C ARG A 90 2.73 -3.61 15.46
N LEU A 91 3.63 -3.33 14.52
CA LEU A 91 5.06 -3.26 14.79
C LEU A 91 5.44 -2.02 15.61
N ALA A 92 4.83 -0.87 15.32
CA ALA A 92 5.04 0.37 16.06
C ALA A 92 4.63 0.25 17.53
N ARG A 93 3.58 -0.53 17.83
CA ARG A 93 3.14 -0.84 19.20
C ARG A 93 4.06 -1.83 19.92
N GLY A 94 4.99 -2.47 19.22
CA GLY A 94 5.81 -3.55 19.75
C GLY A 94 5.00 -4.82 20.04
N ILE A 95 3.88 -5.02 19.33
CA ILE A 95 3.11 -6.28 19.38
C ILE A 95 3.87 -7.29 18.52
N THR A 96 4.89 -7.92 19.08
CA THR A 96 5.50 -9.11 18.49
C THR A 96 4.54 -10.28 18.65
N THR A 97 4.22 -10.96 17.56
CA THR A 97 3.50 -12.24 17.57
C THR A 97 4.40 -13.30 18.22
N ALA A 98 4.43 -13.32 19.54
CA ALA A 98 5.01 -14.39 20.33
C ALA A 98 3.84 -15.07 21.05
N GLU A 99 3.40 -16.24 20.53
CA GLU A 99 2.90 -17.40 21.30
C GLU A 99 2.23 -18.44 20.39
N SER A 100 3.03 -19.44 19.98
CA SER A 100 2.66 -20.86 19.93
C SER A 100 3.94 -21.69 19.83
N SER A 101 4.75 -21.60 20.87
CA SER A 101 5.79 -22.59 21.16
C SER A 101 5.74 -22.87 22.65
N THR A 102 4.72 -23.62 23.08
CA THR A 102 4.74 -24.32 24.36
C THR A 102 5.84 -25.37 24.29
N SER A 103 7.03 -25.00 24.78
CA SER A 103 8.08 -25.91 25.19
C SER A 103 7.58 -26.70 26.40
N ALA A 104 6.91 -27.83 26.17
CA ALA A 104 6.66 -28.83 27.19
C ALA A 104 7.79 -29.87 27.16
N ASN A 105 8.66 -29.83 28.17
CA ASN A 105 9.59 -30.93 28.47
C ASN A 105 8.79 -32.23 28.70
N PRO A 106 9.20 -33.38 28.14
CA PRO A 106 8.61 -34.67 28.52
C PRO A 106 9.36 -35.26 29.74
N PRO A 107 8.67 -35.78 30.76
CA PRO A 107 9.29 -36.70 31.71
C PRO A 107 9.37 -38.11 31.11
N ALA A 108 10.54 -38.74 31.27
CA ALA A 108 10.78 -40.13 30.93
C ALA A 108 10.03 -41.08 31.86
N SER A 109 9.44 -42.15 31.32
CA SER A 109 9.17 -43.41 32.03
C SER A 109 9.01 -44.57 31.04
N THR A 110 9.63 -45.66 31.41
CA THR A 110 9.98 -46.88 30.67
C THR A 110 8.87 -47.94 30.61
N SER A 111 9.00 -48.84 29.61
CA SER A 111 8.50 -50.23 29.47
C SER A 111 7.37 -50.49 28.45
N LEU A 112 7.22 -51.63 27.75
CA LEU A 112 8.07 -52.72 27.20
C LEU A 112 7.14 -53.55 26.25
N ILE A 113 7.46 -53.70 24.93
CA ILE A 113 7.21 -54.87 24.00
C ILE A 113 5.73 -55.20 23.58
N PRO A 114 5.39 -55.82 22.39
CA PRO A 114 6.15 -56.27 21.19
C PRO A 114 5.67 -55.72 19.81
N PRO A 115 6.37 -56.03 18.69
CA PRO A 115 6.04 -55.58 17.33
C PRO A 115 5.27 -56.63 16.50
N LEU A 116 4.48 -56.20 15.51
CA LEU A 116 3.99 -57.02 14.36
C LEU A 116 3.49 -56.10 13.22
N PRO A 117 3.27 -56.58 11.96
CA PRO A 117 4.19 -56.45 10.84
C PRO A 117 3.73 -55.51 9.69
N LEU A 118 4.69 -55.11 8.84
CA LEU A 118 4.50 -54.31 7.63
C LEU A 118 3.64 -55.00 6.55
N PRO A 119 2.86 -54.23 5.76
CA PRO A 119 2.51 -54.59 4.39
C PRO A 119 3.35 -53.80 3.35
N PRO A 120 3.72 -54.42 2.22
CA PRO A 120 4.49 -53.80 1.14
C PRO A 120 3.59 -53.08 0.14
N GLY A 121 4.03 -51.95 -0.41
CA GLY A 121 3.28 -51.26 -1.47
C GLY A 121 3.85 -49.89 -1.81
N SER A 122 4.95 -49.89 -2.57
CA SER A 122 5.58 -48.73 -3.19
C SER A 122 4.68 -48.00 -4.19
N THR A 123 4.69 -46.67 -4.18
CA THR A 123 5.11 -45.80 -5.32
C THR A 123 4.79 -44.33 -5.02
N THR A 124 5.81 -43.55 -4.69
CA THR A 124 5.77 -42.08 -4.72
C THR A 124 6.44 -41.60 -6.01
N PRO A 125 5.79 -40.73 -6.82
CA PRO A 125 6.49 -40.02 -7.87
C PRO A 125 7.12 -38.73 -7.33
N THR A 126 8.43 -38.63 -7.52
CA THR A 126 9.26 -37.44 -7.34
C THR A 126 9.03 -36.45 -8.49
N PRO A 127 8.92 -35.13 -8.24
CA PRO A 127 9.11 -34.14 -9.29
C PRO A 127 10.60 -33.78 -9.39
N SER A 128 11.19 -34.12 -10.53
CA SER A 128 12.48 -33.65 -11.00
C SER A 128 12.31 -32.40 -11.86
N ARG A 129 12.90 -31.27 -11.45
CA ARG A 129 13.50 -30.26 -12.34
C ARG A 129 14.23 -29.18 -11.52
N PRO A 130 15.54 -28.95 -11.76
CA PRO A 130 16.26 -27.81 -11.20
C PRO A 130 15.94 -26.53 -11.99
N ALA A 131 15.89 -25.40 -11.26
CA ALA A 131 15.74 -24.07 -11.83
C ALA A 131 16.95 -23.71 -12.71
N PHE A 132 16.66 -23.29 -13.94
CA PHE A 132 17.62 -22.81 -14.93
C PHE A 132 18.06 -21.38 -14.57
N VAL A 133 19.36 -21.21 -14.31
CA VAL A 133 20.00 -19.91 -14.03
C VAL A 133 20.69 -19.44 -15.32
N PRO A 134 20.30 -18.30 -15.92
CA PRO A 134 21.03 -17.73 -17.05
C PRO A 134 22.39 -17.18 -16.60
N PRO A 135 23.50 -17.48 -17.31
CA PRO A 135 24.81 -16.95 -16.98
C PRO A 135 24.98 -15.58 -17.64
N ASN A 136 24.99 -14.51 -16.84
CA ASN A 136 25.71 -13.28 -17.18
C ASN A 136 26.13 -12.54 -15.90
N ALA A 137 26.94 -13.24 -15.10
CA ALA A 137 27.81 -12.60 -14.14
C ALA A 137 29.02 -12.03 -14.89
N ARG A 138 29.07 -10.71 -15.11
CA ARG A 138 30.34 -10.01 -15.33
C ARG A 138 30.59 -9.04 -14.19
N ARG A 139 31.59 -9.40 -13.39
CA ARG A 139 32.37 -8.50 -12.53
C ARG A 139 32.92 -7.35 -13.37
N GLY A 140 32.75 -6.12 -12.88
CA GLY A 140 33.42 -4.92 -13.35
C GLY A 140 33.61 -3.96 -12.18
N LEU A 141 34.81 -3.39 -12.08
CA LEU A 141 35.38 -2.61 -10.98
C LEU A 141 34.58 -1.36 -10.56
N PRO A 142 34.81 -0.82 -9.34
CA PRO A 142 34.09 0.35 -8.84
C PRO A 142 34.49 1.64 -9.59
N PRO A 143 33.53 2.51 -9.97
CA PRO A 143 33.86 3.85 -10.47
C PRO A 143 34.25 4.78 -9.32
N PRO A 144 35.05 5.84 -9.59
CA PRO A 144 35.57 6.73 -8.56
C PRO A 144 34.47 7.64 -8.00
N SER A 145 34.66 8.01 -6.74
CA SER A 145 33.83 8.90 -5.94
C SER A 145 33.49 10.21 -6.66
N GLN A 146 32.21 10.41 -6.99
CA GLN A 146 31.67 11.72 -7.32
C GLN A 146 30.34 12.01 -6.59
N SER A 147 30.38 13.12 -5.85
CA SER A 147 29.29 13.99 -5.42
C SER A 147 28.37 13.53 -4.26
N GLN A 148 28.53 14.25 -3.15
CA GLN A 148 27.82 14.15 -1.87
C GLN A 148 26.34 14.61 -1.92
N SER A 149 25.73 14.77 -3.10
CA SER A 149 24.34 15.25 -3.23
C SER A 149 23.30 14.12 -3.32
N ASN A 150 23.69 12.90 -3.70
CA ASN A 150 22.78 11.76 -3.88
C ASN A 150 22.56 10.91 -2.62
N ALA A 151 23.30 11.14 -1.53
CA ALA A 151 23.17 10.36 -0.30
C ALA A 151 21.84 10.58 0.44
N LYS A 152 21.25 11.78 0.35
CA LYS A 152 19.99 12.11 1.05
C LYS A 152 18.76 11.42 0.45
N LYS A 153 18.71 11.19 -0.86
CA LYS A 153 17.56 10.52 -1.51
C LYS A 153 17.53 9.01 -1.26
N ARG A 154 18.70 8.35 -1.17
CA ARG A 154 18.78 6.91 -0.89
C ARG A 154 18.39 6.54 0.55
N GLY A 155 18.37 7.51 1.47
CA GLY A 155 18.02 7.28 2.88
C GLY A 155 16.51 7.26 3.17
N ILE A 156 15.66 7.80 2.28
CA ILE A 156 14.22 7.95 2.53
C ILE A 156 13.50 6.59 2.43
N PHE A 157 13.86 5.76 1.44
CA PHE A 157 13.30 4.43 1.24
C PHE A 157 14.13 3.31 1.90
N ALA A 158 15.01 3.66 2.84
CA ALA A 158 15.68 2.66 3.65
C ALA A 158 14.62 1.93 4.49
N ASN A 159 14.67 0.59 4.49
CA ASN A 159 13.70 -0.26 5.18
C ASN A 159 13.91 -0.16 6.72
N SER A 160 13.50 0.95 7.31
CA SER A 160 13.63 1.23 8.74
C SER A 160 12.44 0.64 9.50
N ALA A 161 12.71 0.02 10.65
CA ALA A 161 11.66 -0.40 11.57
C ALA A 161 10.80 0.81 11.98
N PRO A 162 9.50 0.63 12.25
CA PRO A 162 8.65 1.76 12.58
C PRO A 162 9.03 2.31 13.94
N HIS A 163 8.87 3.62 14.12
CA HIS A 163 9.09 4.24 15.42
C HIS A 163 8.10 3.71 16.44
N ARG A 164 8.55 3.57 17.69
CA ARG A 164 7.67 3.10 18.76
C ARG A 164 6.61 4.16 19.06
N VAL A 165 5.34 3.79 18.94
CA VAL A 165 4.21 4.66 19.32
C VAL A 165 3.89 4.50 20.81
N PRO A 166 3.43 5.57 21.50
CA PRO A 166 2.91 5.47 22.86
C PRO A 166 1.76 4.47 22.98
N ARG A 167 1.58 3.89 24.16
CA ARG A 167 0.42 3.02 24.43
C ARG A 167 -0.91 3.76 24.32
N SER A 168 -0.90 5.08 24.53
CA SER A 168 -2.06 5.97 24.39
C SER A 168 -2.45 6.23 22.94
N PHE A 169 -1.58 5.94 21.96
CA PHE A 169 -1.92 6.10 20.55
C PHE A 169 -3.10 5.19 20.22
N PRO A 170 -4.29 5.69 19.83
CA PRO A 170 -5.43 4.84 19.56
C PRO A 170 -5.25 4.04 18.27
N PRO A 171 -6.00 2.94 18.06
CA PRO A 171 -5.88 2.15 16.84
C PRO A 171 -6.12 2.97 15.55
N ILE A 172 -5.38 2.68 14.49
CA ILE A 172 -5.65 3.27 13.16
C ILE A 172 -7.02 2.78 12.69
N GLN A 173 -7.89 3.72 12.34
CA GLN A 173 -9.25 3.46 11.89
C GLN A 173 -9.31 3.51 10.37
N VAL A 174 -9.21 2.35 9.72
CA VAL A 174 -9.24 2.25 8.26
C VAL A 174 -10.66 1.94 7.78
N THR A 175 -11.20 2.84 6.96
CA THR A 175 -12.41 2.65 6.16
C THR A 175 -12.00 2.43 4.71
N ALA A 176 -12.57 1.44 4.02
CA ALA A 176 -12.22 1.16 2.63
C ALA A 176 -13.40 1.32 1.69
N THR A 177 -13.13 1.83 0.50
CA THR A 177 -14.10 1.91 -0.60
C THR A 177 -13.51 1.34 -1.87
N ASP A 178 -14.26 0.49 -2.56
CA ASP A 178 -13.92 0.02 -3.89
C ASP A 178 -15.19 -0.49 -4.60
N PRO A 179 -15.55 0.02 -5.80
CA PRO A 179 -16.78 -0.36 -6.47
C PRO A 179 -16.73 -1.78 -7.07
N TYR A 180 -15.57 -2.41 -7.17
CA TYR A 180 -15.43 -3.71 -7.82
C TYR A 180 -14.87 -4.81 -6.91
N THR A 181 -13.83 -4.52 -6.13
CA THR A 181 -13.00 -5.55 -5.46
C THR A 181 -13.32 -5.75 -3.98
N SER A 182 -14.47 -5.26 -3.51
CA SER A 182 -14.90 -5.41 -2.11
C SER A 182 -14.85 -6.86 -1.60
N PRO A 183 -15.21 -7.90 -2.38
CA PRO A 183 -15.06 -9.30 -1.96
C PRO A 183 -13.61 -9.71 -1.70
N ALA A 184 -12.68 -9.39 -2.62
CA ALA A 184 -11.26 -9.70 -2.47
C ALA A 184 -10.64 -8.96 -1.28
N TYR A 185 -11.02 -7.69 -1.08
CA TYR A 185 -10.62 -6.91 0.09
C TYR A 185 -11.09 -7.58 1.38
N THR A 186 -12.37 -7.95 1.46
CA THR A 186 -12.97 -8.49 2.68
C THR A 186 -12.34 -9.83 3.05
N GLU A 187 -12.15 -10.71 2.07
CA GLU A 187 -11.47 -11.99 2.26
C GLU A 187 -10.04 -11.80 2.79
N ARG A 188 -9.27 -10.86 2.22
CA ARG A 188 -7.85 -10.69 2.54
C ARG A 188 -7.61 -9.95 3.85
N THR A 189 -8.44 -8.95 4.16
CA THR A 189 -8.24 -8.05 5.32
C THR A 189 -9.12 -8.41 6.52
N SER A 190 -10.13 -9.27 6.31
CA SER A 190 -11.20 -9.53 7.30
C SER A 190 -11.96 -8.27 7.73
N ARG A 191 -12.01 -7.23 6.87
CA ARG A 191 -12.67 -5.95 7.12
C ARG A 191 -13.67 -5.64 6.00
N PRO A 192 -14.76 -4.90 6.27
CA PRO A 192 -15.69 -4.50 5.24
C PRO A 192 -15.05 -3.51 4.26
N CYS A 193 -15.49 -3.55 3.00
CA CYS A 193 -15.21 -2.56 1.98
C CYS A 193 -16.52 -2.10 1.36
N HIS A 194 -16.72 -0.80 1.27
CA HIS A 194 -17.96 -0.21 0.76
C HIS A 194 -17.88 -0.06 -0.76
N PRO A 195 -18.94 -0.42 -1.51
CA PRO A 195 -18.94 -0.39 -2.97
C PRO A 195 -19.16 1.04 -3.51
N LEU A 196 -18.39 2.02 -2.99
CA LEU A 196 -18.43 3.41 -3.45
C LEU A 196 -17.39 3.64 -4.53
N SER A 197 -17.83 4.29 -5.61
CA SER A 197 -16.97 4.69 -6.73
C SER A 197 -16.36 6.08 -6.51
N PHE A 198 -15.43 6.48 -7.38
CA PHE A 198 -14.95 7.87 -7.42
C PHE A 198 -16.09 8.87 -7.65
N ASN A 199 -17.06 8.53 -8.51
CA ASN A 199 -18.22 9.38 -8.77
C ASN A 199 -19.07 9.57 -7.50
N SER A 200 -19.32 8.48 -6.76
CA SER A 200 -20.02 8.53 -5.45
C SER A 200 -19.32 9.47 -4.48
N LEU A 201 -18.00 9.34 -4.31
CA LEU A 201 -17.22 10.18 -3.41
C LEU A 201 -17.22 11.65 -3.84
N SER A 202 -17.14 11.92 -5.16
CA SER A 202 -17.24 13.27 -5.71
C SER A 202 -18.63 13.90 -5.52
N ALA A 203 -19.67 13.08 -5.41
CA ALA A 203 -21.03 13.49 -5.10
C ALA A 203 -21.27 13.62 -3.58
N SER A 204 -20.21 13.64 -2.76
CA SER A 204 -20.27 13.70 -1.30
C SER A 204 -20.96 12.50 -0.62
N GLU A 205 -21.05 11.35 -1.29
CA GLU A 205 -21.50 10.12 -0.65
C GLU A 205 -20.41 9.57 0.27
N LEU A 206 -20.74 9.36 1.55
CA LEU A 206 -19.80 8.88 2.56
C LEU A 206 -20.07 7.43 2.96
N PRO A 207 -19.03 6.64 3.29
CA PRO A 207 -19.22 5.33 3.88
C PRO A 207 -20.06 5.41 5.18
N PRO A 208 -20.87 4.39 5.49
CA PRO A 208 -21.62 4.30 6.74
C PRO A 208 -20.73 4.52 7.98
N ASN A 209 -21.31 5.14 9.02
CA ASN A 209 -20.62 5.45 10.29
C ASN A 209 -19.44 6.41 10.19
N THR A 210 -19.29 7.10 9.06
CA THR A 210 -18.31 8.15 8.88
C THR A 210 -18.91 9.46 9.38
N GLN A 211 -18.34 10.03 10.44
CA GLN A 211 -18.79 11.29 11.01
C GLN A 211 -17.70 12.36 10.87
N PRO A 212 -18.01 13.55 10.34
CA PRO A 212 -17.07 14.66 10.34
C PRO A 212 -16.80 15.12 11.78
N ASP A 213 -15.60 15.64 12.01
CA ASP A 213 -15.29 16.35 13.25
C ASP A 213 -15.86 17.78 13.25
N SER A 214 -15.55 18.55 14.29
CA SER A 214 -16.01 19.93 14.46
C SER A 214 -15.56 20.87 13.34
N GLU A 215 -14.51 20.52 12.59
CA GLU A 215 -13.98 21.31 11.47
C GLU A 215 -14.51 20.81 10.12
N GLY A 216 -15.35 19.77 10.11
CA GLY A 216 -15.84 19.14 8.88
C GLY A 216 -14.90 18.08 8.31
N VAL A 217 -13.73 17.85 8.94
CA VAL A 217 -12.74 16.88 8.49
C VAL A 217 -13.21 15.49 8.87
N VAL A 218 -13.19 14.62 7.87
CA VAL A 218 -13.66 13.25 7.96
C VAL A 218 -12.50 12.29 8.15
N TRP A 219 -11.43 12.49 7.38
CA TRP A 219 -10.25 11.63 7.38
C TRP A 219 -8.99 12.44 7.60
N ASP A 220 -8.07 11.90 8.40
CA ASP A 220 -6.74 12.45 8.49
C ASP A 220 -5.94 12.15 7.22
N MET A 221 -6.14 10.96 6.64
CA MET A 221 -5.46 10.54 5.41
C MET A 221 -6.37 9.77 4.46
N ILE A 222 -6.24 10.05 3.17
CA ILE A 222 -6.82 9.24 2.08
C ILE A 222 -5.66 8.61 1.32
N PHE A 223 -5.69 7.29 1.16
CA PHE A 223 -4.79 6.55 0.27
C PHE A 223 -5.52 6.19 -1.01
N CYS A 224 -4.88 6.41 -2.17
CA CYS A 224 -5.35 5.91 -3.45
C CYS A 224 -4.18 5.25 -4.17
N SER A 225 -4.18 3.92 -4.22
CA SER A 225 -3.09 3.14 -4.80
C SER A 225 -3.47 2.56 -6.16
N PHE A 226 -2.72 2.93 -7.20
CA PHE A 226 -2.86 2.45 -8.57
C PHE A 226 -4.26 2.60 -9.18
N ALA A 227 -5.06 3.58 -8.72
CA ALA A 227 -6.44 3.74 -9.17
C ALA A 227 -6.82 5.16 -9.62
N LEU A 228 -6.16 6.20 -9.11
CA LEU A 228 -6.55 7.59 -9.44
C LEU A 228 -6.43 7.91 -10.94
N HIS A 229 -5.52 7.24 -11.65
CA HIS A 229 -5.35 7.38 -13.10
C HIS A 229 -6.51 6.81 -13.93
N LEU A 230 -7.39 6.01 -13.31
CA LEU A 230 -8.61 5.51 -13.92
C LEU A 230 -9.72 6.56 -13.95
N VAL A 231 -9.59 7.64 -13.17
CA VAL A 231 -10.56 8.74 -13.16
C VAL A 231 -10.46 9.52 -14.47
N PRO A 232 -11.58 9.71 -15.20
CA PRO A 232 -11.58 10.54 -16.39
C PRO A 232 -11.10 11.97 -16.09
N PRO A 233 -10.34 12.62 -16.99
CA PRO A 233 -9.79 13.95 -16.74
C PRO A 233 -10.83 15.02 -16.34
N GLN A 234 -12.06 14.91 -16.86
CA GLN A 234 -13.17 15.81 -16.53
C GLN A 234 -13.77 15.60 -15.13
N GLU A 235 -13.60 14.41 -14.55
CA GLU A 235 -14.10 14.03 -13.23
C GLU A 235 -13.03 14.14 -12.14
N LEU A 236 -11.76 14.26 -12.53
CA LEU A 236 -10.66 14.36 -11.58
C LEU A 236 -10.73 15.63 -10.72
N PHE A 237 -11.04 16.79 -11.32
CA PHE A 237 -11.19 18.04 -10.58
C PHE A 237 -12.29 17.96 -9.50
N PRO A 238 -13.56 17.64 -9.82
CA PRO A 238 -14.62 17.61 -8.81
C PRO A 238 -14.32 16.58 -7.72
N LEU A 239 -13.76 15.41 -8.06
CA LEU A 239 -13.30 14.44 -7.06
C LEU A 239 -12.27 15.06 -6.12
N CYS A 240 -11.15 15.57 -6.65
CA CYS A 240 -10.07 16.09 -5.82
C CYS A 240 -10.52 17.28 -4.98
N TYR A 241 -11.32 18.18 -5.53
CA TYR A 241 -11.86 19.32 -4.81
C TYR A 241 -12.74 18.87 -3.64
N GLU A 242 -13.61 17.89 -3.86
CA GLU A 242 -14.47 17.34 -2.82
C GLU A 242 -13.67 16.61 -1.73
N LEU A 243 -12.62 15.87 -2.08
CA LEU A 243 -11.76 15.22 -1.10
C LEU A 243 -11.00 16.23 -0.24
N ALA A 244 -10.62 17.39 -0.78
CA ALA A 244 -9.88 18.42 -0.06
C ALA A 244 -10.71 19.05 1.07
N THR A 245 -12.04 19.04 0.99
CA THR A 245 -12.92 19.53 2.07
C THR A 245 -13.06 18.53 3.21
N LYS A 246 -12.68 17.26 2.98
CA LYS A 246 -12.93 16.14 3.90
C LYS A 246 -11.68 15.51 4.49
N ALA A 247 -10.50 15.83 3.95
CA ALA A 247 -9.27 15.21 4.41
C ALA A 247 -8.06 16.12 4.38
N ARG A 248 -7.14 15.85 5.31
CA ARG A 248 -5.90 16.63 5.46
C ARG A 248 -4.81 16.15 4.51
N TRP A 249 -4.73 14.85 4.30
CA TRP A 249 -3.74 14.24 3.40
C TRP A 249 -4.43 13.43 2.31
N LEU A 250 -3.95 13.59 1.08
CA LEU A 250 -4.22 12.68 -0.03
C LEU A 250 -2.90 12.08 -0.52
N VAL A 251 -2.82 10.76 -0.42
CA VAL A 251 -1.64 9.96 -0.74
C VAL A 251 -1.94 9.17 -2.01
N VAL A 252 -1.30 9.54 -3.10
CA VAL A 252 -1.48 8.92 -4.41
C VAL A 252 -0.25 8.09 -4.75
N ILE A 253 -0.45 6.78 -4.91
CA ILE A 253 0.60 5.85 -5.36
C ILE A 253 0.27 5.48 -6.79
N ALA A 254 1.05 5.94 -7.76
CA ALA A 254 0.70 5.82 -9.17
C ALA A 254 1.70 4.92 -9.93
N PRO A 255 1.24 4.20 -10.97
CA PRO A 255 2.13 3.45 -11.86
C PRO A 255 3.00 4.35 -12.74
N HIS A 256 2.71 5.65 -12.78
CA HIS A 256 3.35 6.64 -13.64
C HIS A 256 3.01 8.06 -13.18
N LYS A 257 3.62 9.08 -13.79
CA LYS A 257 3.46 10.53 -13.54
C LYS A 257 2.05 11.13 -13.69
N LYS A 258 1.02 10.30 -13.84
CA LYS A 258 -0.37 10.72 -14.01
C LYS A 258 -1.27 10.04 -12.96
N PRO A 259 -2.33 10.73 -12.51
CA PRO A 259 -2.77 12.04 -12.97
C PRO A 259 -2.01 13.20 -12.32
N GLU A 260 -1.90 14.34 -13.02
CA GLU A 260 -1.29 15.56 -12.47
C GLU A 260 -2.34 16.34 -11.65
N LEU A 261 -2.10 16.49 -10.35
CA LEU A 261 -2.94 17.29 -9.46
C LEU A 261 -2.49 18.75 -9.49
N LYS A 262 -3.46 19.67 -9.67
CA LYS A 262 -3.18 21.11 -9.67
C LYS A 262 -3.33 21.70 -8.28
N GLU A 263 -2.45 22.62 -7.91
CA GLU A 263 -2.54 23.32 -6.62
C GLU A 263 -3.85 24.10 -6.43
N THR A 264 -4.51 24.48 -7.52
CA THR A 264 -5.81 25.17 -7.49
C THR A 264 -6.97 24.28 -7.05
N TRP A 265 -6.75 22.97 -6.83
CA TRP A 265 -7.79 21.99 -6.51
C TRP A 265 -7.89 21.68 -5.02
N GLY A 266 -7.37 22.56 -4.16
CA GLY A 266 -7.40 22.40 -2.70
C GLY A 266 -6.23 21.59 -2.13
N TRP A 267 -5.27 21.20 -2.98
CA TRP A 267 -4.14 20.37 -2.59
C TRP A 267 -2.82 21.11 -2.79
N THR A 268 -1.83 20.82 -1.94
CA THR A 268 -0.45 21.29 -2.05
C THR A 268 0.46 20.09 -2.10
N ARG A 269 1.28 19.98 -3.14
CA ARG A 269 2.25 18.90 -3.25
C ARG A 269 3.25 18.95 -2.10
N TRP A 270 3.50 17.82 -1.47
CA TRP A 270 4.38 17.70 -0.30
C TRP A 270 5.66 16.95 -0.66
N ASP A 271 6.81 17.52 -0.30
CA ASP A 271 8.10 16.87 -0.47
C ASP A 271 8.41 16.00 0.76
N MET A 272 8.50 14.68 0.57
CA MET A 272 8.75 13.74 1.66
C MET A 272 10.11 13.94 2.34
N ALA A 273 11.13 14.34 1.58
CA ALA A 273 12.49 14.44 2.07
C ALA A 273 12.65 15.59 3.07
N SER A 274 12.08 16.73 2.74
CA SER A 274 12.12 17.95 3.53
C SER A 274 10.92 18.14 4.44
N TRP A 275 9.85 17.35 4.24
CA TRP A 275 8.55 17.47 4.89
C TRP A 275 7.99 18.91 4.82
N LYS A 276 7.97 19.46 3.61
CA LYS A 276 7.51 20.83 3.32
C LYS A 276 6.72 20.87 2.02
N PRO A 277 5.93 21.94 1.79
CA PRO A 277 5.35 22.22 0.48
C PRO A 277 6.43 22.21 -0.61
N ALA A 278 6.26 21.37 -1.63
CA ALA A 278 7.18 21.25 -2.75
C ALA A 278 7.08 22.44 -3.71
N GLY A 279 5.97 23.18 -3.66
CA GLY A 279 5.60 24.25 -4.59
C GLY A 279 5.43 23.76 -6.03
N ASP A 280 5.03 24.66 -6.92
CA ASP A 280 4.79 24.43 -8.36
C ASP A 280 6.02 24.02 -9.18
N LYS A 281 7.17 23.71 -8.56
CA LYS A 281 8.32 23.20 -9.29
C LYS A 281 8.04 21.78 -9.77
N LEU A 282 7.39 21.70 -10.93
CA LEU A 282 7.34 20.57 -11.83
C LEU A 282 8.67 19.82 -11.71
N TYR A 283 8.60 18.54 -11.38
CA TYR A 283 9.72 17.62 -11.50
C TYR A 283 10.00 17.36 -12.99
N ARG A 284 10.38 18.40 -13.74
CA ARG A 284 11.15 18.24 -14.97
C ARG A 284 12.58 17.94 -14.54
N ARG A 285 12.84 16.72 -14.07
CA ARG A 285 14.21 16.21 -14.03
C ARG A 285 14.69 16.24 -15.48
N GLY A 286 15.74 17.02 -15.71
CA GLY A 286 16.19 17.44 -17.02
C GLY A 286 16.46 16.28 -17.97
N GLY A 287 16.17 16.52 -19.25
CA GLY A 287 16.73 15.73 -20.32
C GLY A 287 18.26 15.83 -20.31
N ARG A 288 18.92 14.68 -20.20
CA ARG A 288 20.02 14.28 -21.08
C ARG A 288 20.38 12.83 -20.80
N GLY A 289 20.26 12.00 -21.84
CA GLY A 289 20.80 10.65 -21.88
C GLY A 289 19.71 9.64 -22.22
N ASP A 290 19.62 9.29 -23.51
CA ASP A 290 19.01 8.06 -23.96
C ASP A 290 19.65 6.89 -23.21
N GLN A 291 18.94 6.35 -22.23
CA GLN A 291 19.16 5.01 -21.72
C GLN A 291 17.80 4.51 -21.22
N GLU A 292 17.17 3.69 -22.07
CA GLU A 292 16.00 2.87 -21.74
C GLU A 292 16.42 1.88 -20.66
N ASP A 293 16.46 2.33 -19.40
CA ASP A 293 16.39 1.45 -18.25
C ASP A 293 14.91 1.40 -17.83
N ASP A 294 14.26 0.30 -18.23
CA ASP A 294 12.87 -0.13 -17.95
C ASP A 294 12.64 -0.44 -16.46
N ASP A 295 13.09 0.43 -15.56
CA ASP A 295 12.70 0.35 -14.16
C ASP A 295 11.33 1.01 -14.01
N GLU A 296 10.25 0.21 -13.98
CA GLU A 296 8.90 0.61 -13.58
C GLU A 296 8.90 1.12 -12.12
N GLU A 297 9.47 2.31 -11.90
CA GLU A 297 9.58 2.94 -10.59
C GLU A 297 8.18 3.36 -10.13
N THR A 298 7.65 2.70 -9.09
CA THR A 298 6.40 3.12 -8.44
C THR A 298 6.57 4.54 -7.91
N GLU A 299 5.80 5.49 -8.44
CA GLU A 299 5.90 6.88 -8.04
C GLU A 299 4.91 7.19 -6.90
N LEU A 300 5.40 7.87 -5.86
CA LEU A 300 4.60 8.37 -4.75
C LEU A 300 4.40 9.88 -4.90
N GLU A 301 3.15 10.29 -5.00
CA GLU A 301 2.73 11.67 -4.89
C GLU A 301 1.91 11.86 -3.62
N ILE A 302 2.39 12.72 -2.73
CA ILE A 302 1.66 13.10 -1.51
C ILE A 302 1.27 14.55 -1.66
N VAL A 303 0.01 14.82 -1.37
CA VAL A 303 -0.53 16.16 -1.32
C VAL A 303 -1.26 16.39 -0.01
N ARG A 304 -1.25 17.64 0.47
CA ARG A 304 -1.87 18.09 1.71
C ARG A 304 -2.92 19.15 1.42
N ASP A 305 -3.99 19.20 2.19
CA ASP A 305 -4.99 20.26 2.11
C ASP A 305 -4.36 21.65 2.28
N LYS A 306 -5.02 22.67 1.73
CA LYS A 306 -4.58 24.07 1.77
C LYS A 306 -5.14 24.81 2.97
#